data_AF-A0A928YS53-F1
#
_entry.id   AF-A0A928YS53-F1
#
_cell.length_a   1.000
_cell.length_b   1.000
_cell.length_c   1.000
_cell.angle_alpha   90.00
_cell.angle_beta   90.00
_cell.angle_gamma   90.00
#
_symmetry.space_group_name_H-M   'P 1'
#
loop_
_entity.id
_entity.type
_entity.pdbx_description
1 polymer ?
#
loop_
_entity_poly.entity_id
_entity_poly.type
_entity_poly.pdbx_seq_one_letter_code
_entity_poly.pdbx_strand_id
1 'polypeptide(L)' 'MENTILIEITNQKALGILHELEELKLIKVLKRNTNPAKTKLSDKYRGSISKELAEELNEHIKQMRNEWNNI' A
#
# COMPACT_ATOMS: atom_id res chain seq x y z
N MET A 1 4.08 -2.84 -35.67
CA MET A 1 2.81 -2.60 -34.94
C MET A 1 2.93 -3.33 -33.62
N GLU A 2 2.84 -2.62 -32.49
CA GLU A 2 2.95 -3.24 -31.16
C GLU A 2 1.55 -3.63 -30.69
N ASN A 3 1.22 -4.92 -30.75
CA ASN A 3 -0.06 -5.45 -30.29
C ASN A 3 0.03 -5.78 -28.80
N THR A 4 -0.43 -4.86 -27.95
CA THR A 4 -0.52 -5.10 -26.50
C THR A 4 -1.94 -5.55 -26.15
N ILE A 5 -2.06 -6.74 -25.55
CA ILE A 5 -3.34 -7.32 -25.13
C ILE A 5 -3.35 -7.41 -23.60
N LEU A 6 -4.44 -6.98 -22.97
CA LEU A 6 -4.67 -7.17 -21.54
C LEU A 6 -5.44 -8.49 -21.33
N ILE A 7 -4.90 -9.35 -20.47
CA ILE A 7 -5.52 -10.63 -20.11
C ILE A 7 -5.73 -10.72 -18.60
N GLU A 8 -6.89 -11.22 -18.18
CA GLU A 8 -7.16 -11.55 -16.78
C GLU A 8 -6.87 -13.03 -16.53
N ILE A 9 -6.17 -13.30 -15.43
CA ILE A 9 -5.82 -14.67 -15.06
C ILE A 9 -6.89 -15.21 -14.12
N THR A 10 -7.75 -16.08 -14.65
CA THR A 10 -8.88 -16.66 -13.91
C THR A 10 -8.48 -17.83 -13.01
N ASN A 11 -7.33 -18.46 -13.26
CA ASN A 11 -6.82 -19.59 -12.50
C ASN A 11 -5.30 -19.50 -12.32
N GLN A 12 -4.80 -19.71 -11.10
CA GLN A 12 -3.36 -19.70 -10.83
C GLN A 12 -2.57 -20.72 -11.65
N LYS A 13 -3.18 -21.84 -12.09
CA LYS A 13 -2.53 -22.81 -12.99
C LYS A 13 -2.11 -22.18 -14.32
N ALA A 14 -2.82 -21.16 -14.79
CA ALA A 14 -2.49 -20.46 -16.02
C ALA A 14 -1.21 -19.61 -15.89
N LEU A 15 -0.74 -19.30 -14.68
CA LEU A 15 0.54 -18.61 -14.48
C LEU A 15 1.73 -19.45 -14.95
N GLY A 16 1.68 -20.78 -14.75
CA GLY A 16 2.72 -21.68 -15.24
C GLY A 16 2.81 -21.63 -16.76
N ILE A 17 1.66 -21.77 -17.43
CA ILE A 17 1.56 -21.70 -18.90
C ILE A 17 2.07 -20.35 -19.43
N LEU A 18 1.73 -19.25 -18.75
CA LEU A 18 2.23 -17.92 -19.14
C LEU A 18 3.75 -17.80 -19.00
N HIS A 19 4.32 -18.42 -17.97
CA HIS A 19 5.77 -18.44 -17.78
C HIS A 19 6.45 -19.23 -18.91
N GLU A 20 5.91 -20.39 -19.28
CA GLU A 20 6.40 -21.19 -20.40
C GLU A 20 6.33 -20.42 -21.73
N LEU A 21 5.23 -19.69 -21.97
CA LEU A 21 5.08 -18.85 -23.16
C LEU A 21 6.05 -17.65 -23.16
N GLU A 22 6.39 -17.12 -21.99
CA GLU A 22 7.39 -16.06 -21.82
C GLU A 22 8.81 -16.57 -22.06
N GLU A 23 9.15 -17.79 -21.61
CA GLU A 23 10.43 -18.45 -21.92
C GLU A 23 10.61 -18.66 -23.43
N LEU A 24 9.52 -18.99 -24.14
CA LEU A 24 9.49 -19.09 -25.60
C LEU A 24 9.51 -17.72 -26.31
N LYS A 25 9.54 -16.60 -25.56
CA LYS A 25 9.51 -15.22 -26.06
C LYS A 25 8.30 -14.87 -26.93
N LEU A 26 7.20 -15.62 -26.77
CA LEU A 26 5.95 -15.40 -27.51
C LEU A 26 5.13 -14.26 -26.91
N ILE A 27 5.20 -14.13 -25.59
CA ILE A 27 4.53 -13.08 -24.83
C ILE A 27 5.52 -12.45 -23.85
N LYS A 28 5.21 -11.25 -23.39
CA LYS A 28 5.97 -10.55 -22.36
C LYS A 28 4.99 -9.99 -21.34
N VAL A 29 5.16 -10.33 -20.06
CA VAL A 29 4.27 -9.81 -19.01
C VAL A 29 4.66 -8.36 -18.71
N LEU A 30 3.87 -7.39 -19.20
CA LEU A 30 4.19 -5.96 -19.09
C LEU A 30 3.91 -5.36 -17.71
N LYS A 31 2.86 -5.81 -17.01
CA LYS A 31 2.49 -5.34 -15.67
C LYS A 31 1.87 -6.45 -14.85
N ARG A 32 2.49 -6.77 -13.72
CA ARG A 32 1.82 -7.48 -12.63
C ARG A 32 1.14 -6.41 -11.77
N ASN A 33 -0.18 -6.29 -11.81
CA ASN A 33 -0.93 -5.47 -10.86
C ASN A 33 -0.91 -6.15 -9.48
N THR A 34 0.27 -6.30 -8.89
CA THR A 34 0.49 -6.87 -7.54
C THR A 34 0.80 -5.79 -6.52
N ASN A 35 0.58 -4.52 -6.83
CA ASN A 35 0.58 -3.50 -5.81
C ASN A 35 -0.83 -3.44 -5.24
N PRO A 36 -1.14 -4.03 -4.07
CA PRO A 36 -2.14 -3.37 -3.25
C PRO A 36 -1.58 -1.96 -3.08
N ALA A 37 -2.29 -0.95 -3.61
CA ALA A 37 -1.96 0.42 -3.30
C ALA A 37 -1.81 0.45 -1.78
N LYS A 38 -0.57 0.59 -1.27
CA LYS A 38 -0.33 0.78 0.16
C LYS A 38 -1.01 2.09 0.46
N THR A 39 -2.30 2.02 0.81
CA THR A 39 -3.06 3.16 1.31
C THR A 39 -2.20 3.70 2.43
N LYS A 40 -1.62 4.89 2.20
CA LYS A 40 -0.77 5.53 3.18
C LYS A 40 -1.56 5.54 4.48
N LEU A 41 -0.97 5.07 5.58
CA LEU A 41 -1.67 5.08 6.87
C LEU A 41 -2.17 6.49 7.19
N SER A 42 -1.45 7.53 6.74
CA SER A 42 -1.90 8.92 6.84
C SER A 42 -3.27 9.18 6.23
N ASP A 43 -3.62 8.57 5.09
CA ASP A 43 -4.94 8.72 4.47
C ASP A 43 -6.01 7.93 5.23
N LYS A 44 -5.65 6.78 5.82
CA LYS A 44 -6.59 5.97 6.62
C LYS A 44 -7.01 6.66 7.92
N TYR A 45 -6.11 7.41 8.55
CA TYR A 45 -6.33 8.03 9.86
C TYR A 45 -6.55 9.56 9.77
N ARG A 46 -6.66 10.12 8.54
CA ARG A 46 -6.89 11.56 8.33
C ARG A 46 -8.29 11.93 8.83
N GLY A 47 -8.35 12.75 9.87
CA GLY A 47 -9.62 13.20 10.45
C GLY A 47 -10.29 12.21 11.40
N SER A 48 -9.62 11.11 11.78
CA SER A 48 -10.13 10.15 12.77
C SER A 48 -10.03 10.66 14.22
N ILE A 49 -9.35 11.78 14.46
CA ILE A 49 -9.18 12.39 15.78
C ILE A 49 -9.89 13.75 15.79
N SER A 50 -10.85 13.90 16.70
CA SER A 50 -11.53 15.17 16.97
C SER A 50 -10.53 16.20 17.52
N LYS A 51 -10.74 17.49 17.21
CA LYS A 51 -9.84 18.57 17.64
C LYS A 51 -9.65 18.60 19.16
N GLU A 52 -10.74 18.41 19.91
CA GLU A 52 -10.73 18.40 21.39
C GLU A 52 -9.84 17.28 21.95
N LEU A 53 -9.93 16.08 21.37
CA LEU A 53 -9.11 14.93 21.78
C LEU A 53 -7.62 15.14 21.42
N ALA A 54 -7.35 15.82 20.30
CA ALA A 54 -5.98 16.15 19.91
C ALA A 54 -5.35 17.17 20.87
N GLU A 55 -6.12 18.15 21.34
CA GLU A 55 -5.66 19.15 22.31
C GLU A 55 -5.40 18.53 23.69
N GLU A 56 -6.30 17.68 24.19
CA GLU A 56 -6.12 16.97 25.46
C GLU A 56 -4.87 16.07 25.44
N LEU A 57 -4.68 15.31 24.36
CA LEU A 57 -3.49 14.47 24.19
C LEU A 57 -2.21 15.30 24.16
N ASN A 58 -2.23 16.45 23.49
CA ASN A 58 -1.06 17.32 23.39
C ASN A 58 -0.71 17.95 24.75
N GLU A 59 -1.70 18.37 25.53
CA GLU A 59 -1.49 18.86 26.90
C GLU A 59 -0.94 17.76 27.81
N HIS A 60 -1.47 16.53 27.71
CA HIS A 60 -0.95 15.40 28.48
C HIS A 60 0.51 15.07 28.11
N ILE A 61 0.86 15.10 26.82
CA ILE A 61 2.24 14.92 26.35
C ILE A 61 3.16 16.02 26.88
N LYS A 62 2.70 17.28 26.92
CA LYS A 62 3.48 18.39 27.48
C LYS A 62 3.71 18.22 28.98
N GLN A 63 2.68 17.81 29.73
CA GLN A 63 2.80 17.53 31.16
C GLN A 63 3.85 16.45 31.42
N MET A 64 3.72 15.29 30.76
CA MET A 64 4.72 14.23 30.85
C MET A 64 6.11 14.75 30.50
N ARG A 65 6.27 15.46 29.38
CA ARG A 65 7.60 16.00 28.99
C ARG A 65 8.16 16.97 30.05
N ASN A 66 7.33 17.80 30.64
CA ASN A 66 7.74 18.74 31.69
C ASN A 66 8.17 18.00 32.96
N GLU A 67 7.46 16.94 33.34
CA GLU A 67 7.85 16.08 34.46
C GLU A 67 9.21 15.44 34.22
N TRP A 68 9.51 14.97 33.00
CA TRP A 68 10.80 14.38 32.65
C TRP A 68 11.95 15.40 32.53
N ASN A 69 11.67 16.69 32.33
CA ASN A 69 12.69 17.75 32.31
C ASN A 69 12.97 18.33 33.70
N ASN A 70 12.15 17.99 34.70
CA ASN A 70 12.28 18.46 36.07
C ASN A 70 12.84 17.36 37.01
N ILE A 71 13.47 16.34 36.43
CA ILE A 71 14.23 15.24 37.07
C ILE A 71 15.68 15.34 36.60
#